data_AF-A0A2K9JYN2-F1
#
_entry.id   AF-A0A2K9JYN2-F1
#
_cell.length_a   1.000
_cell.length_b   1.000
_cell.length_c   1.000
_cell.angle_alpha   90.00
_cell.angle_beta   90.00
_cell.angle_gamma   90.00
#
_symmetry.space_group_name_H-M   'P 1'
#
loop_
_entity.id
_entity.type
_entity.pdbx_description
1 polymer ?
#
loop_
_entity_poly.entity_id
_entity_poly.type
_entity_poly.pdbx_seq_one_letter_code
_entity_poly.pdbx_strand_id
1 'polypeptide(L)'
;MSYNVIAYQVDAEKVKAVWGSKDQQFLQRFLSKYRDEIAGQEEELDVKGYAACMANIINGTSTDEDDEDNFIYGYLYEMLCQEFGEMVRHDDFLDIMEDVTPSNHKAFIPIPRNDDWPEFYSVPFEELEQGRQVFLGSDEPYTKETSYIETVNFIFDTAVQNHKALVFFGY
;
A
#
# COMPACT_ATOMS: atom_id res chain seq x y z
N MET A 1 14.18 -6.98 12.82
CA MET A 1 12.90 -6.28 12.64
C MET A 1 11.95 -7.35 12.15
N SER A 2 10.77 -7.50 12.77
CA SER A 2 9.81 -8.50 12.30
C SER A 2 9.22 -7.94 11.03
N TYR A 3 9.52 -8.57 9.90
CA TYR A 3 8.90 -8.15 8.68
C TYR A 3 7.45 -8.63 8.69
N ASN A 4 6.48 -7.75 8.52
CA ASN A 4 5.07 -8.13 8.49
C ASN A 4 4.40 -7.53 7.27
N VAL A 5 3.79 -8.39 6.46
CA VAL A 5 2.98 -7.96 5.34
C VAL A 5 1.53 -7.81 5.76
N ILE A 6 1.01 -6.59 5.66
CA ILE A 6 -0.40 -6.28 5.85
C ILE A 6 -1.12 -6.17 4.50
N ALA A 7 -2.40 -6.57 4.46
CA ALA A 7 -3.23 -6.48 3.27
C ALA A 7 -4.44 -5.56 3.48
N TYR A 8 -4.67 -4.63 2.55
CA TYR A 8 -5.86 -3.81 2.46
C TYR A 8 -6.71 -4.21 1.26
N GLN A 9 -8.02 -4.26 1.45
CA GLN A 9 -8.97 -4.23 0.34
C GLN A 9 -9.47 -2.80 0.12
N VAL A 10 -9.36 -2.30 -1.10
CA VAL A 10 -9.55 -0.86 -1.39
C VAL A 10 -10.43 -0.60 -2.60
N ASP A 11 -11.07 0.57 -2.60
CA ASP A 11 -11.69 1.15 -3.79
C ASP A 11 -10.61 1.80 -4.67
N ALA A 12 -10.02 1.02 -5.58
CA ALA A 12 -8.91 1.48 -6.42
C ALA A 12 -9.25 2.73 -7.25
N GLU A 13 -10.51 2.88 -7.69
CA GLU A 13 -10.91 4.05 -8.47
C GLU A 13 -10.92 5.32 -7.62
N LYS A 14 -11.29 5.24 -6.33
CA LYS A 14 -11.17 6.37 -5.42
C LYS A 14 -9.72 6.72 -5.11
N VAL A 15 -8.87 5.73 -4.92
CA VAL A 15 -7.43 5.96 -4.71
C VAL A 15 -6.82 6.66 -5.93
N LYS A 16 -7.09 6.14 -7.14
CA LYS A 16 -6.67 6.76 -8.41
C LYS A 16 -7.20 8.18 -8.55
N ALA A 17 -8.44 8.44 -8.14
CA ALA A 17 -9.07 9.75 -8.26
C ALA A 17 -8.43 10.84 -7.40
N VAL A 18 -7.65 10.50 -6.37
CA VAL A 18 -6.92 11.51 -5.57
C VAL A 18 -5.81 12.15 -6.38
N TRP A 19 -5.13 11.36 -7.21
CA TRP A 19 -4.01 11.82 -8.02
C TRP A 19 -4.45 12.91 -9.01
N GLY A 20 -3.84 14.10 -8.90
CA GLY A 20 -4.17 15.23 -9.78
C GLY A 20 -5.57 15.81 -9.59
N SER A 21 -6.29 15.43 -8.52
CA SER A 21 -7.64 15.94 -8.21
C SER A 21 -7.70 17.44 -7.97
N LYS A 22 -6.60 18.05 -7.53
CA LYS A 22 -6.50 19.43 -7.07
C LYS A 22 -7.44 19.77 -5.89
N ASP A 23 -7.95 18.75 -5.20
CA ASP A 23 -8.86 18.93 -4.06
C ASP A 23 -8.10 19.32 -2.79
N GLN A 24 -7.93 20.63 -2.60
CA GLN A 24 -7.29 21.19 -1.42
C GLN A 24 -8.12 21.00 -0.14
N GLN A 25 -9.43 20.77 -0.23
CA GLN A 25 -10.24 20.48 0.94
C GLN A 25 -10.00 19.04 1.43
N PHE A 26 -9.83 18.10 0.49
CA PHE A 26 -9.40 16.75 0.81
C PHE A 26 -8.04 16.76 1.51
N LEU A 27 -7.05 17.49 0.99
CA LEU A 27 -5.72 17.63 1.62
C LEU A 27 -5.82 17.99 3.11
N GLN A 28 -6.54 19.08 3.42
CA GLN A 28 -6.65 19.58 4.78
C GLN A 28 -7.37 18.59 5.71
N ARG A 29 -8.46 17.98 5.21
CA ARG A 29 -9.19 16.97 5.99
C ARG A 29 -8.34 15.72 6.23
N PHE A 30 -7.61 15.27 5.22
CA PHE A 30 -6.75 14.09 5.28
C PHE A 30 -5.63 14.29 6.30
N LEU A 31 -4.85 15.37 6.17
CA LEU A 31 -3.78 15.68 7.12
C LEU A 31 -4.29 15.88 8.55
N SER A 32 -5.49 16.44 8.72
CA SER A 32 -6.09 16.57 10.05
C SER A 32 -6.52 15.22 10.64
N LYS A 33 -6.99 14.28 9.81
CA LYS A 33 -7.43 12.95 10.25
C LYS A 33 -6.25 12.09 10.66
N TYR A 34 -5.17 12.11 9.88
CA TYR A 34 -3.97 11.29 10.06
C TYR A 34 -2.86 11.98 10.86
N ARG A 35 -3.17 13.14 11.48
CA ARG A 35 -2.18 13.96 12.20
C ARG A 35 -1.41 13.18 13.25
N ASP A 36 -2.11 12.39 14.06
CA ASP A 36 -1.51 11.66 15.18
C ASP A 36 -0.67 10.48 14.69
N GLU A 37 -1.06 9.85 13.57
CA GLU A 37 -0.29 8.79 12.92
C GLU A 37 1.00 9.34 12.31
N ILE A 38 0.91 10.46 11.59
CA ILE A 38 2.07 11.19 11.05
C ILE A 38 3.02 11.61 12.18
N ALA A 39 2.49 12.14 13.28
CA ALA A 39 3.29 12.57 14.42
C ALA A 39 3.91 11.42 15.22
N GLY A 40 3.39 10.20 15.06
CA GLY A 40 3.88 8.99 15.72
C GLY A 40 4.97 8.26 14.95
N GLN A 41 5.22 8.62 13.68
CA GLN A 41 6.35 8.08 12.91
C GLN A 41 7.67 8.63 13.49
N GLU A 42 8.60 7.74 13.86
CA GLU A 42 9.83 8.08 14.60
C GLU A 42 10.90 8.81 13.76
N GLU A 43 10.69 8.99 12.45
CA GLU A 43 11.65 9.63 11.55
C GLU A 43 11.53 11.17 11.52
N GLU A 44 12.66 11.83 11.28
CA GLU A 44 12.96 13.24 11.53
C GLU A 44 12.10 14.30 10.79
N LEU A 45 11.04 13.90 10.08
CA LEU A 45 10.22 14.78 9.26
C LEU A 45 8.94 15.25 9.97
N ASP A 46 8.88 16.57 10.18
CA ASP A 46 7.70 17.28 10.68
C ASP A 46 6.48 17.06 9.76
N VAL A 47 5.27 17.27 10.29
CA VAL A 47 3.97 17.21 9.58
C VAL A 47 3.98 17.97 8.24
N LYS A 48 4.89 18.94 8.08
CA LYS A 48 5.13 19.69 6.85
C LYS A 48 5.65 18.84 5.69
N GLY A 49 6.52 17.85 5.92
CA GLY A 49 7.03 16.96 4.86
C GLY A 49 5.89 16.14 4.26
N TYR A 50 5.13 15.46 5.13
CA TYR A 50 3.90 14.75 4.75
C TYR A 50 2.90 15.65 4.02
N ALA A 51 2.71 16.89 4.49
CA ALA A 51 1.82 17.84 3.83
C ALA A 51 2.29 18.22 2.41
N ALA A 52 3.60 18.39 2.20
CA ALA A 52 4.18 18.71 0.91
C ALA A 52 4.05 17.52 -0.07
N CYS A 53 4.41 16.32 0.36
CA CYS A 53 4.27 15.10 -0.46
C CYS A 53 2.79 14.81 -0.79
N MET A 54 1.88 14.97 0.17
CA MET A 54 0.45 14.80 -0.09
C MET A 54 -0.11 15.87 -1.03
N ALA A 55 0.40 17.11 -0.96
CA ALA A 55 0.06 18.15 -1.93
C ALA A 55 0.56 17.79 -3.34
N ASN A 56 1.74 17.17 -3.48
CA ASN A 56 2.26 16.68 -4.75
C ASN A 56 1.35 15.60 -5.36
N ILE A 57 0.88 14.64 -4.55
CA ILE A 57 -0.11 13.64 -5.00
C ILE A 57 -1.38 14.32 -5.51
N ILE A 58 -1.95 15.24 -4.74
CA ILE A 58 -3.19 15.94 -5.10
C ILE A 58 -3.02 16.81 -6.34
N ASN A 59 -1.85 17.40 -6.54
CA ASN A 59 -1.55 18.20 -7.73
C ASN A 59 -1.12 17.34 -8.93
N GLY A 60 -0.80 16.07 -8.71
CA GLY A 60 -0.32 15.13 -9.73
C GLY A 60 1.10 15.44 -10.19
N THR A 61 1.96 15.85 -9.26
CA THR A 61 3.30 16.38 -9.53
C THR A 61 4.42 15.67 -8.78
N SER A 62 4.20 14.49 -8.19
CA SER A 62 5.34 13.70 -7.69
C SER A 62 6.25 13.34 -8.87
N THR A 63 7.54 13.51 -8.67
CA THR A 63 8.59 13.17 -9.65
C THR A 63 9.41 12.02 -9.09
N ASP A 64 9.82 11.09 -9.94
CA ASP A 64 10.71 9.96 -9.61
C ASP A 64 12.16 10.41 -9.31
N GLU A 65 12.35 11.65 -8.85
CA GLU A 65 13.66 12.11 -8.42
C GLU A 65 13.98 11.44 -7.07
N ASP A 66 15.17 10.86 -6.98
CA ASP A 66 15.67 10.11 -5.84
C ASP A 66 15.92 11.09 -4.68
N ASP A 67 14.87 11.34 -3.91
CA ASP A 67 14.82 12.26 -2.78
C ASP A 67 14.72 11.44 -1.49
N GLU A 68 15.46 11.84 -0.46
CA GLU A 68 15.50 11.18 0.84
C GLU A 68 14.10 11.10 1.48
N ASP A 69 13.16 11.96 1.04
CA ASP A 69 11.78 12.01 1.52
C ASP A 69 10.81 11.06 0.77
N ASN A 70 11.28 10.24 -0.18
CA ASN A 70 10.40 9.41 -1.01
C ASN A 70 9.62 8.34 -0.22
N PHE A 71 10.14 7.88 0.92
CA PHE A 71 9.46 6.95 1.83
C PHE A 71 8.10 7.49 2.31
N ILE A 72 7.97 8.82 2.46
CA ILE A 72 6.71 9.46 2.87
C ILE A 72 5.57 9.07 1.92
N TYR A 73 5.84 8.95 0.62
CA TYR A 73 4.80 8.61 -0.33
C TYR A 73 4.26 7.19 -0.11
N GLY A 74 5.08 6.25 0.36
CA GLY A 74 4.64 4.91 0.75
C GLY A 74 3.66 4.95 1.93
N TYR A 75 4.01 5.68 3.00
CA TYR A 75 3.11 5.87 4.15
C TYR A 75 1.82 6.63 3.78
N LEU A 76 1.92 7.69 2.97
CA LEU A 76 0.74 8.39 2.47
C LEU A 76 -0.14 7.49 1.60
N TYR A 77 0.46 6.59 0.82
CA TYR A 77 -0.27 5.61 0.02
C TYR A 77 -1.01 4.59 0.90
N GLU A 78 -0.39 4.14 1.99
CA GLU A 78 -1.06 3.30 2.99
C GLU A 78 -2.26 4.04 3.63
N MET A 79 -2.07 5.28 4.08
CA MET A 79 -3.14 6.09 4.66
C MET A 79 -4.28 6.34 3.65
N LEU A 80 -3.98 6.45 2.35
CA LEU A 80 -5.00 6.50 1.29
C LEU A 80 -5.75 5.17 1.15
N CYS A 81 -5.06 4.04 1.28
CA CYS A 81 -5.68 2.72 1.31
C CYS A 81 -6.60 2.57 2.53
N GLN A 82 -6.21 3.10 3.68
CA GLN A 82 -7.07 3.15 4.87
C GLN A 82 -8.27 4.12 4.72
N GLU A 83 -8.13 5.23 3.98
CA GLU A 83 -9.21 6.18 3.72
C GLU A 83 -10.30 5.60 2.81
N PHE A 84 -9.91 4.79 1.81
CA PHE A 84 -10.81 4.25 0.79
C PHE A 84 -11.00 2.73 0.85
N GLY A 85 -10.56 2.10 1.93
CA GLY A 85 -10.56 0.67 2.10
C GLY A 85 -10.56 0.25 3.56
N GLU A 86 -10.26 -1.03 3.77
CA GLU A 86 -10.15 -1.62 5.09
C GLU A 86 -9.10 -2.73 5.09
N MET A 87 -8.42 -2.90 6.22
CA MET A 87 -7.46 -3.97 6.41
C MET A 87 -8.18 -5.32 6.44
N VAL A 88 -7.70 -6.27 5.66
CA VAL A 88 -8.14 -7.66 5.71
C VAL A 88 -7.41 -8.32 6.88
N ARG A 89 -8.13 -8.67 7.95
CA ARG A 89 -7.53 -9.30 9.12
C ARG A 89 -7.10 -10.73 8.80
N HIS A 90 -5.83 -11.03 9.00
CA HIS A 90 -5.27 -12.36 8.84
C HIS A 90 -4.17 -12.59 9.90
N ASP A 91 -3.77 -13.86 10.07
CA ASP A 91 -2.54 -14.19 10.81
C ASP A 91 -1.31 -13.83 9.96
N ASP A 92 -0.18 -13.57 10.61
CA ASP A 92 1.08 -13.32 9.91
C ASP A 92 1.40 -14.52 8.99
N PHE A 93 1.60 -14.24 7.71
CA PHE A 93 1.75 -15.28 6.68
C PHE A 93 2.95 -15.05 5.77
N LEU A 94 3.45 -13.81 5.69
CA LEU A 94 4.52 -13.43 4.79
C LEU A 94 5.41 -12.41 5.48
N ASP A 95 6.70 -12.73 5.52
CA ASP A 95 7.72 -11.85 6.07
C ASP A 95 8.30 -10.96 4.95
N ILE A 96 8.71 -11.52 3.81
CA ILE A 96 9.42 -10.78 2.76
C ILE A 96 8.54 -10.68 1.50
N MET A 97 8.14 -9.48 1.10
CA MET A 97 7.27 -9.29 -0.08
C MET A 97 7.98 -9.67 -1.40
N GLU A 98 9.28 -9.43 -1.48
CA GLU A 98 10.11 -9.77 -2.65
C GLU A 98 10.19 -11.28 -2.93
N ASP A 99 9.96 -12.14 -1.93
CA ASP A 99 9.97 -13.60 -2.11
C ASP A 99 8.84 -14.09 -3.02
N VAL A 100 7.75 -13.33 -3.10
CA VAL A 100 6.50 -13.76 -3.74
C VAL A 100 6.04 -12.81 -4.83
N THR A 101 6.46 -11.55 -4.80
CA THR A 101 6.08 -10.55 -5.81
C THR A 101 7.22 -10.32 -6.81
N PRO A 102 6.91 -10.06 -8.10
CA PRO A 102 7.93 -9.79 -9.11
C PRO A 102 8.58 -8.40 -8.96
N SER A 103 8.00 -7.55 -8.10
CA SER A 103 8.47 -6.20 -7.79
C SER A 103 7.78 -5.76 -6.50
N ASN A 104 8.52 -5.12 -5.60
CA ASN A 104 8.03 -4.47 -4.39
C ASN A 104 7.43 -3.06 -4.61
N HIS A 105 7.22 -2.66 -5.88
CA HIS A 105 6.76 -1.31 -6.23
C HIS A 105 5.64 -1.33 -7.28
N LYS A 106 4.41 -1.68 -6.85
CA LYS A 106 3.22 -1.59 -7.69
C LYS A 106 2.14 -0.80 -6.96
N ALA A 107 1.81 0.42 -7.43
CA ALA A 107 0.77 1.29 -6.87
C ALA A 107 -0.34 1.61 -7.89
N PHE A 108 -1.50 2.05 -7.40
CA PHE A 108 -2.58 2.56 -8.24
C PHE A 108 -2.36 4.00 -8.72
N ILE A 109 -1.48 4.75 -8.06
CA ILE A 109 -1.09 6.12 -8.41
C ILE A 109 0.43 6.20 -8.60
N PRO A 110 0.95 7.19 -9.34
CA PRO A 110 2.40 7.39 -9.48
C PRO A 110 3.04 7.74 -8.13
N ILE A 111 3.62 6.73 -7.48
CA ILE A 111 4.42 6.87 -6.27
C ILE A 111 5.89 6.75 -6.68
N PRO A 112 6.75 7.73 -6.33
CA PRO A 112 8.19 7.63 -6.56
C PRO A 112 8.75 6.34 -5.95
N ARG A 113 9.68 5.70 -6.66
CA ARG A 113 10.37 4.54 -6.11
C ARG A 113 11.23 4.97 -4.93
N ASN A 114 11.22 4.14 -3.90
CA ASN A 114 12.09 4.28 -2.76
C ASN A 114 12.67 2.90 -2.42
N ASP A 115 13.92 2.88 -1.96
CA ASP A 115 14.56 1.66 -1.47
C ASP A 115 14.35 1.49 0.05
N ASP A 116 13.66 2.44 0.70
CA ASP A 116 13.21 2.37 2.09
C ASP A 116 11.71 2.03 2.22
N TRP A 117 11.30 1.65 3.43
CA TRP A 117 9.95 1.17 3.75
C TRP A 117 8.89 2.28 3.73
N PRO A 118 7.61 1.94 3.47
CA PRO A 118 7.08 0.61 3.19
C PRO A 118 7.23 0.16 1.74
N GLU A 119 7.44 -1.14 1.55
CA GLU A 119 7.24 -1.82 0.26
C GLU A 119 5.75 -1.98 -0.02
N PHE A 120 5.33 -1.96 -1.28
CA PHE A 120 3.93 -2.19 -1.61
C PHE A 120 3.65 -2.83 -2.97
N TYR A 121 2.62 -3.67 -2.99
CA TYR A 121 2.14 -4.35 -4.18
C TYR A 121 0.62 -4.27 -4.33
N SER A 122 0.16 -3.58 -5.37
CA SER A 122 -1.25 -3.36 -5.66
C SER A 122 -1.75 -4.33 -6.73
N VAL A 123 -2.88 -4.98 -6.46
CA VAL A 123 -3.55 -5.91 -7.36
C VAL A 123 -4.94 -5.34 -7.70
N PRO A 124 -5.15 -4.83 -8.93
CA PRO A 124 -6.48 -4.43 -9.40
C PRO A 124 -7.51 -5.56 -9.28
N PHE A 125 -8.79 -5.21 -9.13
CA PHE A 125 -9.87 -6.21 -8.99
C PHE A 125 -9.90 -7.20 -10.16
N GLU A 126 -9.73 -6.68 -11.38
CA GLU A 126 -9.67 -7.44 -12.63
C GLU A 126 -8.46 -8.39 -12.73
N GLU A 127 -7.43 -8.17 -11.92
CA GLU A 127 -6.20 -8.97 -11.87
C GLU A 127 -6.14 -9.91 -10.66
N LEU A 128 -7.14 -9.94 -9.77
CA LEU A 128 -7.06 -10.71 -8.51
C LEU A 128 -6.73 -12.19 -8.71
N GLU A 129 -7.26 -12.83 -9.76
CA GLU A 129 -6.94 -14.23 -10.04
C GLU A 129 -5.46 -14.41 -10.40
N GLN A 130 -4.93 -13.52 -11.23
CA GLN A 130 -3.51 -13.56 -11.63
C GLN A 130 -2.60 -13.19 -10.46
N GLY A 131 -2.98 -12.16 -9.69
CA GLY A 131 -2.28 -11.78 -8.47
C GLY A 131 -2.23 -12.93 -7.46
N ARG A 132 -3.31 -13.68 -7.28
CA ARG A 132 -3.31 -14.86 -6.41
C ARG A 132 -2.27 -15.89 -6.84
N GLN A 133 -2.17 -16.14 -8.14
CA GLN A 133 -1.17 -17.08 -8.68
C GLN A 133 0.26 -16.58 -8.48
N VAL A 134 0.50 -15.26 -8.45
CA VAL A 134 1.81 -14.70 -8.09
C VAL A 134 2.18 -15.10 -6.66
N PHE A 135 1.30 -14.85 -5.70
CA PHE A 135 1.56 -15.18 -4.28
C PHE A 135 1.68 -16.69 -4.02
N LEU A 136 0.91 -17.53 -4.72
CA LEU A 136 0.98 -19.00 -4.57
C LEU A 136 2.09 -19.65 -5.42
N GLY A 137 2.65 -18.90 -6.36
CA GLY A 137 3.56 -19.39 -7.39
C GLY A 137 5.04 -19.38 -7.00
N SER A 138 5.42 -18.77 -5.87
CA SER A 138 6.80 -18.73 -5.39
C SER A 138 7.35 -20.12 -5.10
N ASP A 139 8.66 -20.30 -5.25
CA ASP A 139 9.37 -21.53 -4.94
C ASP A 139 9.84 -21.59 -3.48
N GLU A 140 9.59 -20.55 -2.69
CA GLU A 140 9.98 -20.51 -1.28
C GLU A 140 9.26 -21.59 -0.44
N PRO A 141 9.96 -22.32 0.46
CA PRO A 141 9.38 -23.47 1.16
C PRO A 141 8.13 -23.17 1.97
N TYR A 142 8.09 -22.02 2.65
CA TYR A 142 6.95 -21.62 3.50
C TYR A 142 5.68 -21.36 2.67
N THR A 143 5.81 -21.03 1.39
CA THR A 143 4.67 -20.77 0.50
C THR A 143 3.91 -22.05 0.12
N LYS A 144 4.47 -23.22 0.46
CA LYS A 144 3.82 -24.54 0.28
C LYS A 144 3.10 -25.00 1.54
N GLU A 145 3.22 -24.29 2.65
CA GLU A 145 2.50 -24.61 3.88
C GLU A 145 1.01 -24.35 3.72
N THR A 146 0.19 -25.23 4.31
CA THR A 146 -1.27 -25.11 4.23
C THR A 146 -1.76 -23.78 4.82
N SER A 147 -1.16 -23.34 5.93
CA SER A 147 -1.47 -22.05 6.58
C SER A 147 -1.27 -20.88 5.63
N TYR A 148 -0.13 -20.82 4.93
CA TYR A 148 0.15 -19.78 3.93
C TYR A 148 -0.90 -19.79 2.82
N ILE A 149 -1.15 -20.96 2.23
CA ILE A 149 -2.08 -21.11 1.11
C ILE A 149 -3.50 -20.70 1.53
N GLU A 150 -3.94 -21.11 2.72
CA GLU A 150 -5.24 -20.74 3.28
C GLU A 150 -5.36 -19.24 3.52
N THR A 151 -4.33 -18.60 4.10
CA THR A 151 -4.32 -17.14 4.33
C THR A 151 -4.35 -16.36 3.02
N VAL A 152 -3.51 -16.72 2.03
CA VAL A 152 -3.53 -16.08 0.70
C VAL A 152 -4.91 -16.23 0.06
N ASN A 153 -5.48 -17.43 0.04
CA ASN A 153 -6.81 -17.64 -0.52
C ASN A 153 -7.86 -16.81 0.22
N PHE A 154 -7.82 -16.76 1.55
CA PHE A 154 -8.73 -15.96 2.35
C PHE A 154 -8.66 -14.47 2.00
N ILE A 155 -7.46 -13.90 1.88
CA ILE A 155 -7.27 -12.49 1.52
C ILE A 155 -7.87 -12.20 0.13
N PHE A 156 -7.54 -13.02 -0.86
CA PHE A 156 -8.02 -12.84 -2.23
C PHE A 156 -9.51 -13.11 -2.38
N ASP A 157 -10.05 -14.14 -1.73
CA ASP A 157 -11.49 -14.45 -1.75
C ASP A 157 -12.29 -13.33 -1.09
N THR A 158 -11.79 -12.75 0.00
CA THR A 158 -12.43 -11.59 0.67
C THR A 158 -12.54 -10.40 -0.28
N ALA A 159 -11.46 -10.06 -0.99
CA ALA A 159 -11.46 -8.97 -1.97
C ALA A 159 -12.41 -9.25 -3.15
N VAL A 160 -12.45 -10.49 -3.65
CA VAL A 160 -13.39 -10.90 -4.70
C VAL A 160 -14.84 -10.74 -4.24
N GLN A 161 -15.17 -11.24 -3.04
CA GLN A 161 -16.52 -11.15 -2.47
C GLN A 161 -16.99 -9.70 -2.30
N ASN A 162 -16.08 -8.81 -1.91
CA ASN A 162 -16.40 -7.41 -1.67
C ASN A 162 -16.26 -6.51 -2.91
N HIS A 163 -15.87 -7.08 -4.05
CA HIS A 163 -15.59 -6.33 -5.28
C HIS A 163 -14.55 -5.21 -5.07
N LYS A 164 -13.46 -5.53 -4.39
CA LYS A 164 -12.38 -4.60 -4.04
C LYS A 164 -11.06 -5.02 -4.65
N ALA A 165 -10.19 -4.06 -4.90
CA ALA A 165 -8.79 -4.32 -5.24
C ALA A 165 -8.00 -4.63 -3.96
N LEU A 166 -6.79 -5.18 -4.09
CA LEU A 166 -5.90 -5.43 -2.95
C LEU A 166 -4.66 -4.54 -3.02
N VAL A 167 -4.15 -4.16 -1.86
CA VAL A 167 -2.81 -3.56 -1.70
C VAL A 167 -2.14 -4.23 -0.51
N PHE A 168 -0.95 -4.76 -0.74
CA PHE A 168 -0.08 -5.32 0.29
C PHE A 168 0.98 -4.29 0.67
N PHE A 169 1.29 -4.16 1.95
CA PHE A 169 2.38 -3.34 2.47
C PHE A 169 3.31 -4.20 3.33
N GLY A 170 4.62 -4.06 3.14
CA GLY A 170 5.65 -4.73 3.96
C GLY A 170 6.47 -3.69 4.71
N TYR A 171 6.95 -4.05 5.90
CA TYR A 171 7.79 -3.27 6.83
C TYR A 171 8.85 -4.17 7.42
#